data_AF-D9TSX0-F1
#
_entry.id   AF-D9TSX0-F1
#
_cell.length_a   1.000
_cell.length_b   1.000
_cell.length_c   1.000
_cell.angle_alpha   90.00
_cell.angle_beta   90.00
_cell.angle_gamma   90.00
#
_symmetry.space_group_name_H-M   'P 1'
#
loop_
_entity.id
_entity.type
_entity.pdbx_description
1 polymer ?
#
loop_
_entity_poly.entity_id
_entity_poly.type
_entity_poly.pdbx_seq_one_letter_code
_entity_poly.pdbx_strand_id
1 'polypeptide(L)'
;MSNKYISASEINQYLYCPYQWYYEKKYGHKYINELREKSGVKSELSNFKKGIEYHERYYKDIVHLRYKKIALVIFIILALIAIGIGLLK
;
A
#
# COMPACT_ATOMS: atom_id res chain seq x y z
N MET A 1 11.18 -12.24 14.89
CA MET A 1 10.35 -13.03 13.95
C MET A 1 11.07 -13.04 12.61
N SER A 2 11.52 -14.20 12.13
CA SER A 2 12.16 -14.31 10.81
C SER A 2 11.08 -14.25 9.73
N ASN A 3 10.81 -13.06 9.20
CA ASN A 3 10.03 -12.95 7.98
C ASN A 3 10.78 -13.69 6.86
N LYS A 4 10.08 -14.56 6.15
CA LYS A 4 10.62 -15.31 5.00
C LYS A 4 11.06 -14.38 3.85
N TYR A 5 10.56 -13.14 3.84
CA TYR A 5 10.79 -12.16 2.79
C TYR A 5 11.35 -10.85 3.36
N ILE A 6 12.27 -10.26 2.60
CA ILE A 6 12.86 -8.95 2.89
C ILE A 6 11.91 -7.88 2.33
N SER A 7 11.49 -6.93 3.16
CA SER A 7 10.62 -5.83 2.73
C SER A 7 11.41 -4.66 2.13
N ALA A 8 10.76 -3.81 1.34
CA ALA A 8 11.38 -2.57 0.85
C ALA A 8 11.82 -1.65 2.00
N SER A 9 11.06 -1.64 3.11
CA SER A 9 11.42 -0.91 4.33
C SER A 9 12.71 -1.46 4.95
N GLU A 10 12.87 -2.78 4.96
CA GLU A 10 14.06 -3.45 5.50
C GLU A 10 15.32 -3.13 4.68
N ILE A 11 15.20 -3.11 3.35
CA ILE A 11 16.30 -2.72 2.45
C ILE A 11 16.65 -1.25 2.68
N ASN A 12 15.65 -0.37 2.67
CA ASN A 12 15.86 1.06 2.89
C ASN A 12 16.54 1.33 4.25
N GLN A 13 16.11 0.64 5.29
CA GLN A 13 16.70 0.74 6.61
C GLN A 13 18.15 0.26 6.65
N TYR A 14 18.45 -0.88 6.02
CA TYR A 14 19.81 -1.39 5.93
C TYR A 14 20.73 -0.41 5.20
N LEU A 15 20.29 0.11 4.06
CA LEU A 15 21.03 1.10 3.28
C LEU A 15 21.23 2.42 4.04
N TYR A 16 20.23 2.84 4.84
CA TYR A 16 20.33 4.03 5.66
C TYR A 16 21.30 3.86 6.83
N CYS A 17 21.15 2.78 7.61
CA CYS A 17 22.02 2.47 8.73
C CYS A 17 22.08 0.95 9.00
N PRO A 18 23.17 0.28 8.57
CA PRO A 18 23.35 -1.16 8.78
C PRO A 18 23.36 -1.56 10.26
N TYR A 19 23.89 -0.71 11.14
CA TYR A 19 23.91 -0.96 12.58
C TYR A 19 22.49 -0.96 13.15
N GLN A 20 21.70 0.08 12.87
CA GLN A 20 20.32 0.14 13.33
C GLN A 20 19.52 -1.08 12.88
N TRP A 21 19.67 -1.47 11.61
CA TRP A 21 19.05 -2.68 11.07
C TRP A 21 19.47 -3.94 11.84
N TYR A 22 20.77 -4.12 12.10
CA TYR A 22 21.28 -5.29 12.83
C TYR A 22 20.71 -5.36 14.26
N TYR A 23 20.75 -4.25 15.00
CA TYR A 23 20.23 -4.20 16.37
C TYR A 23 18.71 -4.43 16.39
N GLU A 24 17.98 -3.91 15.41
CA GLU A 24 16.55 -4.16 15.31
C GLU A 24 16.23 -5.61 14.96
N LYS A 25 17.03 -6.26 14.10
CA LYS A 25 16.88 -7.67 13.77
C LYS A 25 17.19 -8.59 14.96
N LYS A 26 18.18 -8.20 15.78
CA LYS A 26 18.63 -8.97 16.94
C LYS A 26 17.74 -8.78 18.17
N TYR A 27 17.31 -7.55 18.47
CA TYR A 27 16.60 -7.20 19.70
C TYR A 27 15.13 -6.80 19.48
N GLY A 28 14.71 -6.59 18.23
CA GLY A 28 13.36 -6.17 17.86
C GLY A 28 13.13 -4.66 17.90
N HIS A 29 12.02 -4.23 17.30
CA HIS A 29 11.60 -2.81 17.23
C HIS A 29 11.44 -2.16 18.62
N LYS A 30 11.01 -2.94 19.63
CA LYS A 30 10.81 -2.43 20.99
C LYS A 30 12.09 -1.85 21.59
N TYR A 31 13.22 -2.55 21.42
CA TYR A 31 14.52 -2.10 21.90
C TYR A 31 14.95 -0.76 21.28
N ILE A 32 14.75 -0.61 19.97
CA ILE A 32 15.08 0.64 19.25
C ILE A 32 14.19 1.80 19.72
N ASN A 33 12.90 1.53 19.96
CA ASN A 33 11.98 2.55 20.46
C ASN A 33 12.35 3.01 21.87
N GLU A 34 12.72 2.09 22.77
CA GLU A 34 13.18 2.44 24.12
C GLU A 34 14.46 3.31 24.08
N LEU A 35 15.40 3.02 23.18
CA LEU A 35 16.58 3.86 22.97
C LEU A 35 16.20 5.26 22.43
N ARG A 36 15.24 5.31 21.50
CA ARG A 36 14.75 6.56 20.93
C ARG A 36 14.07 7.44 21.99
N GLU A 37 13.20 6.86 22.81
CA GLU A 37 12.54 7.55 23.92
C GLU A 37 13.55 8.12 24.91
N LYS A 38 14.57 7.33 25.27
CA LYS A 38 15.67 7.79 26.15
C LYS A 38 16.51 8.92 25.53
N SER A 39 16.64 8.96 24.21
CA SER A 39 17.39 10.00 23.52
C SER A 39 16.64 11.34 23.41
N GLY A 40 15.36 11.39 23.77
CA GLY A 40 14.52 12.60 23.66
C GLY A 40 14.14 12.97 22.22
N VAL A 41 14.52 12.17 21.23
CA VAL A 41 14.22 12.40 19.81
C VAL A 41 12.77 12.00 19.52
N LYS A 42 11.91 12.98 19.22
CA LYS A 42 10.54 12.72 18.76
C LYS A 42 10.56 12.24 17.31
N SER A 43 9.85 11.16 17.01
CA SER A 43 9.68 10.71 15.62
C SER A 43 8.67 11.59 14.89
N GLU A 44 9.09 12.25 13.81
CA GLU A 44 8.15 12.85 12.87
C GLU A 44 7.56 11.77 11.95
N LEU A 45 6.30 11.40 12.20
CA LEU A 45 5.55 10.44 11.38
C LEU A 45 4.72 11.12 10.28
N SER A 46 4.87 12.44 10.11
CA SER A 46 4.10 13.26 9.17
C SER A 46 4.24 12.77 7.72
N ASN A 47 5.47 12.45 7.30
CA ASN A 47 5.74 11.95 5.95
C ASN A 47 5.20 10.53 5.73
N PHE A 48 5.30 9.68 6.75
CA PHE A 48 4.73 8.32 6.69
C PHE A 48 3.20 8.37 6.57
N LYS A 49 2.54 9.23 7.37
CA LYS A 49 1.10 9.47 7.29
C LYS A 49 0.68 9.94 5.90
N LYS A 50 1.37 10.96 5.35
CA LYS A 50 1.12 11.45 3.97
C LYS A 50 1.28 10.34 2.93
N GLY A 51 2.29 9.49 3.07
CA GLY A 51 2.53 8.35 2.17
C GLY A 51 1.38 7.35 2.20
N ILE A 52 0.89 6.98 3.40
CA ILE A 52 -0.26 6.09 3.55
C ILE A 52 -1.51 6.68 2.90
N GLU A 53 -1.83 7.95 3.21
CA GLU A 53 -3.02 8.62 2.66
C GLU A 53 -2.99 8.67 1.12
N TYR A 54 -1.81 8.91 0.54
CA TYR A 54 -1.61 8.85 -0.91
C TYR A 54 -1.89 7.45 -1.46
N HIS A 55 -1.30 6.41 -0.87
CA HIS A 55 -1.49 5.04 -1.32
C HIS A 55 -2.96 4.61 -1.22
N GLU A 56 -3.63 4.91 -0.11
CA GLU A 56 -5.06 4.61 0.07
C GLU A 56 -5.92 5.26 -1.00
N ARG A 57 -5.67 6.55 -1.29
CA ARG A 57 -6.39 7.27 -2.36
C ARG A 57 -6.12 6.64 -3.72
N TYR A 58 -4.86 6.40 -4.04
CA TYR A 58 -4.46 5.79 -5.31
C TYR A 58 -5.09 4.41 -5.53
N TYR A 59 -5.13 3.56 -4.49
CA TYR A 59 -5.81 2.27 -4.55
C TYR A 59 -7.31 2.42 -4.80
N LYS A 60 -7.98 3.35 -4.11
CA LYS A 60 -9.40 3.65 -4.34
C LYS A 60 -9.64 4.10 -5.78
N ASP A 61 -8.79 4.97 -6.31
CA ASP A 61 -8.92 5.47 -7.69
C ASP A 61 -8.76 4.36 -8.72
N ILE A 62 -7.76 3.48 -8.57
CA ILE A 62 -7.57 2.32 -9.47
C ILE A 62 -8.79 1.40 -9.42
N VAL A 63 -9.27 1.10 -8.22
CA VAL A 63 -10.41 0.21 -8.02
C VAL A 63 -11.67 0.82 -8.64
N HIS A 64 -11.89 2.12 -8.46
CA HIS A 64 -13.00 2.86 -9.07
C HIS A 64 -12.93 2.82 -10.60
N LEU A 65 -11.74 3.06 -11.16
CA LEU A 65 -11.52 2.97 -12.61
C LEU A 65 -11.80 1.56 -13.14
N ARG A 66 -11.42 0.51 -12.39
CA ARG A 66 -11.73 -0.88 -12.74
C ARG A 66 -13.24 -1.10 -12.78
N TYR A 67 -13.98 -0.68 -11.77
CA TYR A 67 -15.45 -0.83 -11.73
C TYR A 67 -16.14 -0.04 -12.84
N LYS A 68 -15.68 1.18 -13.15
CA LYS A 68 -16.20 1.96 -14.29
C LYS A 68 -16.03 1.21 -15.62
N LYS A 69 -14.86 0.62 -15.86
CA LYS A 69 -14.61 -0.17 -17.08
C LYS A 69 -15.53 -1.38 -17.16
N ILE A 70 -15.72 -2.10 -16.04
CA ILE A 70 -16.63 -3.25 -15.98
C ILE A 70 -18.08 -2.81 -16.26
N ALA A 71 -18.55 -1.74 -15.64
CA ALA A 71 -19.89 -1.22 -15.84
C ALA A 71 -20.14 -0.82 -17.32
N LEU A 72 -19.14 -0.22 -17.97
CA LEU A 72 -19.21 0.16 -19.38
C LEU A 72 -19.29 -1.08 -20.29
N VAL A 73 -18.52 -2.13 -20.02
CA VAL A 73 -18.61 -3.39 -20.76
C VAL A 73 -20.00 -4.03 -20.60
N ILE A 74 -20.53 -4.09 -19.37
CA ILE A 74 -21.87 -4.63 -19.11
C ILE A 74 -22.93 -3.82 -19.89
N PHE A 75 -22.82 -2.49 -19.86
CA PHE A 75 -23.74 -1.62 -20.59
C PHE A 75 -23.73 -1.89 -22.10
N ILE A 76 -22.55 -2.04 -22.71
CA ILE A 76 -22.41 -2.37 -24.14
C ILE A 76 -23.06 -3.73 -24.44
N ILE A 77 -22.82 -4.75 -23.62
CA ILE A 77 -23.41 -6.09 -23.81
C ILE A 77 -24.93 -6.01 -23.76
N LEU A 78 -25.49 -5.31 -22.76
CA LEU A 78 -26.95 -5.14 -22.65
C LEU A 78 -27.53 -4.40 -23.84
N ALA A 79 -26.85 -3.37 -24.35
CA ALA A 79 -27.27 -2.64 -25.54
C ALA A 79 -27.28 -3.54 -26.79
N LEU A 80 -26.25 -4.37 -26.98
CA LEU A 80 -26.19 -5.33 -28.09
C LEU A 80 -27.29 -6.38 -28.00
N ILE A 81 -27.59 -6.90 -26.80
CA ILE A 81 -28.70 -7.84 -26.58
C ILE A 81 -30.04 -7.16 -26.92
N ALA A 82 -30.26 -5.93 -26.47
CA ALA A 82 -31.49 -5.19 -26.74
C ALA A 82 -31.69 -4.95 -28.25
N ILE A 83 -30.62 -4.59 -28.98
CA ILE A 83 -30.65 -4.44 -30.44
C ILE A 83 -30.95 -5.78 -31.11
N GLY A 84 -30.30 -6.87 -30.68
CA GLY A 84 -30.54 -8.21 -31.22
C GLY A 84 -32.00 -8.67 -31.04
N ILE A 85 -32.57 -8.46 -29.85
CA ILE A 85 -33.99 -8.77 -29.59
C ILE A 85 -34.92 -7.88 -30.44
N GLY A 86 -34.59 -6.59 -30.60
CA GLY A 86 -35.33 -5.67 -31.44
C GLY A 86 -35.30 -6.03 -32.93
N LEU A 87 -34.20 -6.61 -33.42
CA LEU A 87 -34.04 -7.10 -34.80
C LEU A 87 -34.71 -8.46 -35.05
N LEU A 88 -34.95 -9.26 -34.00
CA LEU A 88 -35.63 -10.56 -34.05
C LEU A 88 -37.16 -10.44 -34.01
N LYS A 89 -37.68 -9.25 -33.74
CA LYS A 89 -39.10 -8.89 -33.78
C LYS A 89 -39.48 -8.32 -35.14
#